data_AF-A0A7W1QIL4-F1
#
_entry.id   AF-A0A7W1QIL4-F1
#
_cell.length_a   1.000
_cell.length_b   1.000
_cell.length_c   1.000
_cell.angle_alpha   90.00
_cell.angle_beta   90.00
_cell.angle_gamma   90.00
#
_symmetry.space_group_name_H-M   'P 1'
#
loop_
_entity.id
_entity.type
_entity.pdbx_description
1 polymer ?
#
loop_
_entity_poly.entity_id
_entity_poly.type
_entity_poly.pdbx_seq_one_letter_code
_entity_poly.pdbx_strand_id
1 'polypeptide(L)'
;MTKIKKTPEEAEEKLAMQPPETEYVSESYVINLPATNEHLGDPWSLRKYASEVMNREIGDEVQLTSLRIKRPGLTSRGTAKLFSRTPRVRLYVTTKF
;
A
#
# COMPACT_ATOMS: atom_id res chain seq x y z
N MET A 1 -47.29 49.16 -6.49
CA MET A 1 -45.95 48.70 -6.92
C MET A 1 -45.06 48.61 -5.69
N THR A 2 -44.99 47.42 -5.07
CA THR A 2 -44.34 47.21 -3.77
C THR A 2 -42.97 46.59 -4.03
N LYS A 3 -41.89 47.31 -3.70
CA LYS A 3 -40.51 46.83 -3.84
C LYS A 3 -40.23 45.77 -2.78
N ILE A 4 -40.12 44.52 -3.20
CA ILE A 4 -39.67 43.42 -2.34
C ILE A 4 -38.15 43.54 -2.18
N LYS A 5 -37.70 43.91 -0.98
CA LYS A 5 -36.29 43.86 -0.57
C LYS A 5 -35.87 42.39 -0.50
N LYS A 6 -34.85 42.00 -1.26
CA LYS A 6 -34.19 40.70 -1.11
C LYS A 6 -33.33 40.73 0.15
N THR A 7 -33.60 39.81 1.07
CA THR A 7 -32.83 39.51 2.29
C THR A 7 -31.48 38.87 1.91
N PRO A 8 -30.37 39.15 2.63
CA PRO A 8 -29.04 38.64 2.30
C PRO A 8 -28.75 37.31 3.03
N GLU A 9 -29.60 36.30 2.86
CA GLU A 9 -29.46 35.00 3.56
C GLU A 9 -29.08 33.82 2.64
N GLU A 10 -28.62 34.09 1.42
CA GLU A 10 -28.13 33.06 0.49
C GLU A 10 -26.61 33.17 0.28
N ALA A 11 -25.87 33.59 1.30
CA ALA A 11 -24.46 33.21 1.42
C ALA A 11 -24.43 31.75 1.90
N GLU A 12 -24.93 30.84 1.06
CA GLU A 12 -24.68 29.43 1.21
C GLU A 12 -23.17 29.28 1.36
N GLU A 13 -22.76 28.92 2.57
CA GLU A 13 -21.47 28.31 2.89
C GLU A 13 -21.31 27.06 2.00
N LYS A 14 -21.01 27.29 0.72
CA LYS A 14 -20.27 26.35 -0.09
C LYS A 14 -18.84 26.42 0.43
N LEU A 15 -18.66 25.93 1.65
CA LEU A 15 -17.44 25.27 2.07
C LEU A 15 -17.23 24.18 1.02
N ALA A 16 -16.53 24.56 -0.04
CA ALA A 16 -15.94 23.62 -0.95
C ALA A 16 -15.03 22.77 -0.08
N MET A 17 -15.54 21.65 0.43
CA MET A 17 -14.73 20.51 0.81
C MET A 17 -14.15 19.95 -0.50
N GLN A 18 -13.35 20.75 -1.20
CA GLN A 18 -12.34 20.21 -2.07
C GLN A 18 -11.44 19.43 -1.12
N PRO A 19 -11.34 18.10 -1.26
CA PRO A 19 -10.31 17.39 -0.53
C PRO A 19 -8.99 18.09 -0.87
N PRO A 20 -8.11 18.32 0.12
CA PRO A 20 -6.81 18.91 -0.18
C PRO A 20 -6.20 18.13 -1.34
N GLU A 21 -5.64 18.84 -2.32
CA GLU A 21 -4.80 18.25 -3.36
C GLU A 21 -3.51 17.77 -2.69
N THR A 22 -3.63 16.72 -1.89
CA THR A 22 -2.50 15.96 -1.40
C THR A 22 -1.98 15.21 -2.61
N GLU A 23 -0.79 15.58 -3.08
CA GLU A 23 0.06 14.65 -3.82
C GLU A 23 0.27 13.45 -2.89
N TYR A 24 -0.60 12.45 -2.98
CA TYR A 24 -0.42 11.20 -2.26
C TYR A 24 0.84 10.58 -2.84
N VAL A 25 1.98 10.87 -2.21
CA VAL A 25 3.26 10.27 -2.56
C VAL A 25 3.07 8.79 -2.26
N SER A 26 2.84 8.03 -3.33
CA SER A 26 2.70 6.59 -3.23
C SER A 26 3.88 5.99 -3.96
N GLU A 27 4.60 5.12 -3.27
CA GLU A 27 5.80 4.51 -3.81
C GLU A 27 5.64 2.99 -3.81
N SER A 28 6.24 2.37 -4.83
CA SER A 28 6.14 0.94 -5.07
C SER A 28 7.45 0.26 -4.73
N TYR A 29 7.40 -0.68 -3.79
CA TYR A 29 8.55 -1.41 -3.30
C TYR A 29 8.49 -2.87 -3.67
N VAL A 30 9.66 -3.48 -3.88
CA VAL A 30 9.80 -4.91 -4.18
C VAL A 30 10.55 -5.60 -3.06
N ILE A 31 9.82 -6.34 -2.22
CA ILE A 31 10.39 -7.07 -1.09
C ILE A 31 10.64 -8.52 -1.50
N ASN A 32 11.84 -9.05 -1.22
CA ASN A 32 12.23 -10.43 -1.54
C ASN A 32 12.28 -11.31 -0.29
N LEU A 33 11.24 -12.13 -0.09
CA LEU A 33 11.10 -12.97 1.10
C LEU A 33 11.39 -14.44 0.84
N PRO A 34 11.97 -15.18 1.80
CA PRO A 34 12.06 -16.63 1.68
C PRO A 34 10.65 -17.23 1.60
N ALA A 35 10.46 -18.18 0.70
CA ALA A 35 9.19 -18.86 0.48
C ALA A 35 8.95 -19.96 1.52
N THR A 36 9.01 -19.62 2.80
CA THR A 36 8.63 -20.51 3.90
C THR A 36 7.10 -20.53 4.04
N ASN A 37 6.53 -21.68 4.40
CA ASN A 37 5.07 -21.83 4.54
C ASN A 37 4.49 -20.88 5.60
N GLU A 38 5.27 -20.53 6.62
CA GLU A 38 4.85 -19.71 7.76
C GLU A 38 4.34 -18.32 7.35
N HIS A 39 4.95 -17.69 6.33
CA HIS A 39 4.54 -16.36 5.87
C HIS A 39 3.65 -16.41 4.63
N LEU A 40 3.58 -17.53 3.92
CA LEU A 40 2.83 -17.65 2.66
C LEU A 40 1.44 -18.28 2.82
N GLY A 41 1.16 -18.87 3.98
CA GLY A 41 -0.12 -19.52 4.27
C GLY A 41 -1.25 -18.52 4.52
N ASP A 42 -0.95 -17.37 5.12
CA ASP A 42 -1.94 -16.34 5.48
C ASP A 42 -1.60 -14.98 4.86
N PRO A 43 -2.47 -14.45 3.96
CA PRO A 43 -2.29 -13.12 3.36
C PRO A 43 -2.19 -11.98 4.37
N TRP A 44 -2.86 -12.08 5.52
CA TRP A 44 -2.85 -11.02 6.54
C TRP A 44 -1.52 -10.95 7.27
N SER A 45 -0.99 -12.10 7.71
CA SER A 45 0.35 -12.22 8.28
C SER A 45 1.43 -11.69 7.35
N LEU A 46 1.30 -11.96 6.04
CA LEU A 46 2.23 -11.45 5.04
C LEU A 46 2.13 -9.92 4.88
N ARG A 47 0.93 -9.34 4.98
CA ARG A 47 0.74 -7.89 4.96
C ARG A 47 1.36 -7.21 6.18
N LYS A 48 1.16 -7.77 7.38
CA LYS A 48 1.79 -7.26 8.61
C LYS A 48 3.31 -7.28 8.50
N TYR A 49 3.86 -8.43 8.10
CA TYR A 49 5.29 -8.59 7.93
C TYR A 49 5.86 -7.63 6.88
N ALA A 50 5.20 -7.47 5.73
CA ALA A 50 5.61 -6.50 4.72
C ALA A 50 5.61 -5.07 5.29
N SER A 51 4.62 -4.71 6.11
CA SER A 51 4.55 -3.40 6.75
C SER A 51 5.70 -3.18 7.72
N GLU A 52 6.04 -4.17 8.55
CA GLU A 52 7.16 -4.09 9.48
C GLU A 52 8.50 -3.94 8.77
N VAL A 53 8.70 -4.66 7.66
CA VAL A 53 9.90 -4.52 6.83
C VAL A 53 9.97 -3.12 6.22
N MET A 54 8.86 -2.62 5.66
CA MET A 54 8.81 -1.28 5.08
C MET A 54 9.06 -0.20 6.13
N ASN A 55 8.45 -0.29 7.31
CA ASN A 55 8.67 0.68 8.39
C ASN A 55 10.14 0.72 8.82
N ARG A 56 10.84 -0.43 8.83
CA ARG A 56 12.28 -0.48 9.14
C ARG A 56 13.15 0.11 8.05
N GLU A 57 12.78 -0.06 6.79
CA GLU A 57 13.55 0.40 5.63
C GLU A 57 13.39 1.91 5.42
N ILE A 58 12.17 2.41 5.59
CA ILE A 58 11.81 3.83 5.44
C ILE A 58 12.13 4.63 6.71
N GLY A 59 12.06 3.99 7.89
CA GLY A 59 12.25 4.65 9.18
C GLY A 59 11.00 5.41 9.68
N ASP A 60 9.85 5.22 9.04
CA ASP A 60 8.57 5.84 9.41
C ASP A 60 7.41 4.83 9.29
N GLU A 61 6.26 5.15 9.88
CA GLU A 61 5.05 4.34 9.76
C GLU A 61 4.42 4.52 8.37
N VAL A 62 4.36 3.44 7.60
CA VAL A 62 3.73 3.47 6.28
C VAL A 62 2.41 2.71 6.23
N GLN A 63 1.43 3.29 5.54
CA GLN A 63 0.18 2.60 5.27
C GLN A 63 0.31 1.77 4.00
N LEU A 64 0.26 0.44 4.12
CA LEU A 64 0.17 -0.44 2.96
C LEU A 64 -1.20 -0.31 2.30
N THR A 65 -1.24 0.13 1.05
CA THR A 65 -2.49 0.26 0.28
C THR A 65 -2.74 -0.94 -0.62
N SER A 66 -1.69 -1.45 -1.25
CA SER A 66 -1.75 -2.59 -2.17
C SER A 66 -0.63 -3.60 -1.87
N LEU A 67 -0.94 -4.87 -2.10
CA LEU A 67 0.00 -5.98 -1.91
C LEU A 67 -0.23 -7.02 -3.01
N ARG A 68 0.80 -7.27 -3.83
CA ARG A 68 0.78 -8.34 -4.84
C ARG A 68 1.90 -9.34 -4.61
N ILE A 69 1.52 -10.61 -4.48
CA ILE A 69 2.45 -11.71 -4.20
C ILE A 69 2.80 -12.42 -5.51
N LYS A 70 4.09 -12.46 -5.87
CA LYS A 70 4.60 -13.26 -7.00
C LYS A 70 5.42 -14.42 -6.46
N ARG A 71 4.80 -15.61 -6.46
CA ARG A 71 5.43 -16.85 -6.01
C ARG A 71 6.54 -17.30 -6.98
N PRO A 72 7.60 -17.96 -6.49
CA PRO A 72 8.66 -18.50 -7.34
C PRO A 72 8.10 -19.60 -8.24
N GLY A 73 8.37 -19.50 -9.54
CA GLY A 73 8.04 -20.51 -10.53
C GLY A 73 8.86 -21.79 -10.37
N LEU A 74 8.49 -22.83 -11.11
CA LEU A 74 9.12 -24.17 -11.05
C LEU A 74 10.64 -24.12 -11.25
N THR A 75 11.11 -23.34 -12.23
CA THR A 75 12.55 -23.18 -12.52
C THR A 75 13.30 -22.55 -11.37
N SER A 76 12.74 -21.49 -10.77
CA SER A 76 13.34 -20.78 -9.63
C SER A 76 13.44 -21.67 -8.38
N ARG A 77 12.43 -22.53 -8.16
CA ARG A 77 12.46 -23.55 -7.10
C ARG A 77 13.50 -24.63 -7.38
N GLY A 78 13.61 -25.08 -8.63
CA GLY A 78 14.61 -26.06 -9.06
C GLY A 78 16.04 -25.57 -8.84
N THR A 79 16.33 -24.33 -9.25
CA THR A 79 17.64 -23.71 -9.01
C THR A 79 17.92 -23.53 -7.52
N ALA A 80 16.92 -23.11 -6.75
CA ALA A 80 17.08 -22.95 -5.30
C ALA A 80 17.42 -24.29 -4.63
N LYS A 81 16.76 -25.38 -5.03
CA LYS A 81 17.05 -26.74 -4.56
C LYS A 81 18.47 -27.20 -4.94
N LEU A 82 18.92 -26.90 -6.16
CA LEU A 82 20.27 -27.26 -6.63
C LEU A 82 21.38 -26.59 -5.82
N PHE A 83 21.17 -25.34 -5.41
CA PHE A 83 22.13 -24.58 -4.60
C PHE A 83 21.87 -24.65 -3.08
N SER A 84 20.97 -25.54 -2.62
CA SER A 84 20.57 -25.64 -1.21
C SER A 84 20.13 -24.30 -0.61
N ARG A 85 19.43 -23.48 -1.40
CA ARG A 85 18.89 -22.17 -1.01
C ARG A 85 17.37 -22.24 -0.88
N THR A 86 16.80 -21.36 -0.05
CA THR A 86 15.36 -21.17 0.01
C THR A 86 14.87 -20.37 -1.20
N PRO A 87 13.86 -20.84 -1.94
CA PRO A 87 13.28 -20.04 -3.03
C PRO A 87 12.67 -18.76 -2.48
N ARG A 88 12.63 -17.68 -3.27
CA ARG A 88 12.16 -16.36 -2.81
C ARG A 88 10.87 -15.94 -3.49
N VAL A 89 10.00 -15.27 -2.74
CA VAL A 89 8.78 -14.62 -3.20
C VAL A 89 9.05 -13.12 -3.35
N ARG A 90 8.47 -12.53 -4.40
CA ARG A 90 8.47 -11.06 -4.57
C ARG A 90 7.14 -10.50 -4.12
N LEU A 91 7.18 -9.53 -3.23
CA LEU A 91 6.03 -8.74 -2.84
C LEU A 91 6.15 -7.37 -3.47
N TYR A 92 5.13 -6.98 -4.22
CA TYR A 92 4.98 -5.60 -4.68
C TYR A 92 4.06 -4.90 -3.69
N VAL A 93 4.58 -3.86 -3.07
CA VAL A 93 3.92 -3.15 -2.00
C VAL A 93 3.79 -1.70 -2.42
N THR A 94 2.57 -1.15 -2.36
CA THR A 94 2.34 0.28 -2.55
C THR A 94 2.09 0.90 -1.19
N THR A 95 2.97 1.81 -0.76
CA THR A 95 2.81 2.56 0.48
C THR A 95 2.22 3.92 0.20
N LYS A 96 1.52 4.48 1.18
CA LYS A 96 1.25 5.91 1.27
C LYS A 96 1.95 6.43 2.52
N PHE A 97 2.56 7.60 2.38
CA PHE A 97 3.11 8.41 3.48
C PHE A 97 2.05 9.40 3.98
#